data_AF-T0ZIC5-F1
#
_entry.id   AF-T0ZIC5-F1
#
_cell.length_a   1.000
_cell.length_b   1.000
_cell.length_c   1.000
_cell.angle_alpha   90.00
_cell.angle_beta   90.00
_cell.angle_gamma   90.00
#
_symmetry.space_group_name_H-M   'P 1'
#
loop_
_entity.id
_entity.type
_entity.pdbx_description
1 polymer ?
#
loop_
_entity_poly.entity_id
_entity_poly.type
_entity_poly.pdbx_seq_one_letter_code
_entity_poly.pdbx_strand_id
1 'polypeptide(L)'
;FKLRERMELSKGGRLLLQGKGGEELDTLETEGQMLQRVMPELMGMKNILAINDEAHHCYREKPGAAPDEDDLKGDDRKEAEQNNEAARLWISGLEAVNRKLGLARVFDLSATPFFLHGSGYAEGTLFPWTLSDFSLMDAIECGIVKLPRVPVADNIPGAEMPMFRNLWEHIRAKMPKKGRGKAEGLNPLDLPMQLQTAFQALYGHYEKTFELWVQKKVSVSPCFIVVCNNTSTSKLVYDYIAGFQQAQKDGASQLVEGRLPLFRNHDEHGNPLGRPRTLLIDSEQLESGEGLDDQFRTLAAEEIERFRREIVERSGDAQAGQNLT
;
A
#
# COMPACT_ATOMS: atom_id res chain seq x y z
N PHE A 1 4.37 18.10 -3.51
CA PHE A 1 4.88 19.40 -3.02
C PHE A 1 6.40 19.53 -2.96
N LYS A 2 7.18 18.58 -3.49
CA LYS A 2 8.65 18.67 -3.52
C LYS A 2 9.07 19.70 -4.57
N LEU A 3 9.99 20.59 -4.22
CA LEU A 3 10.60 21.53 -5.17
C LEU A 3 11.41 20.72 -6.18
N ARG A 4 11.24 21.00 -7.47
CA ARG A 4 12.00 20.37 -8.56
C ARG A 4 13.07 21.32 -9.07
N GLU A 5 14.08 20.75 -9.73
CA GLU A 5 15.06 21.53 -10.48
C GLU A 5 14.38 22.17 -11.70
N ARG A 6 14.63 23.47 -11.92
CA ARG A 6 14.14 24.22 -13.08
C ARG A 6 14.93 23.92 -14.35
N MET A 7 16.13 23.36 -14.18
CA MET A 7 17.04 23.06 -15.28
C MET A 7 17.85 21.79 -14.98
N GLU A 8 17.96 20.93 -15.99
CA GLU A 8 18.87 19.79 -15.92
C GLU A 8 20.29 20.26 -16.20
N LEU A 9 21.11 20.29 -15.15
CA LEU A 9 22.53 20.54 -15.24
C LEU A 9 23.30 19.29 -14.83
N SER A 10 24.23 18.86 -15.70
CA SER A 10 25.22 17.86 -15.29
C SER A 10 26.09 18.43 -14.17
N LYS A 11 26.64 17.57 -13.30
CA LYS A 11 27.56 18.00 -12.22
C LYS A 11 28.69 18.91 -12.74
N GLY A 12 29.26 18.58 -13.90
CA GLY A 12 30.30 19.37 -14.55
C GLY A 12 29.81 20.74 -15.03
N GLY A 13 28.60 20.81 -15.62
CA GLY A 13 27.98 22.07 -16.04
C GLY A 13 27.66 22.99 -14.87
N ARG A 14 27.16 22.44 -13.76
CA ARG A 14 26.90 23.21 -12.53
C ARG A 14 28.20 23.78 -11.94
N LEU A 15 29.26 22.98 -11.85
CA LEU A 15 30.58 23.43 -11.37
C LEU A 15 31.21 24.51 -12.27
N LEU A 16 31.04 24.38 -13.59
CA LEU A 16 31.53 25.37 -14.54
C LEU A 16 30.82 26.73 -14.37
N LEU A 17 29.50 26.71 -14.21
CA LEU A 17 28.68 27.91 -14.06
C LEU A 17 28.84 28.58 -12.69
N GLN A 18 29.03 27.80 -11.61
CA GLN A 18 29.36 28.32 -10.27
C GLN A 18 30.77 28.94 -10.23
N GLY A 19 31.71 28.44 -11.05
CA GLY A 19 33.09 28.89 -11.04
C GLY A 19 33.83 28.55 -9.71
N LYS A 20 35.12 28.87 -9.63
CA LYS A 20 35.88 28.69 -8.38
C LYS A 20 35.59 29.85 -7.41
N GLY A 21 34.69 29.61 -6.46
CA GLY A 21 34.34 30.56 -5.40
C GLY A 21 33.12 31.44 -5.70
N GLY A 22 32.34 31.14 -6.74
CA GLY A 22 31.05 31.79 -6.95
C GLY A 22 29.95 31.19 -6.07
N GLU A 23 28.83 31.90 -5.98
CA GLU A 23 27.68 31.47 -5.19
C GLU A 23 27.06 30.18 -5.76
N GLU A 24 26.46 29.38 -4.88
CA GLU A 24 25.73 28.20 -5.33
C GLU A 24 24.57 28.61 -6.25
N LEU A 25 24.59 28.08 -7.47
CA LEU A 25 23.48 28.18 -8.40
C LEU A 25 22.15 27.74 -7.76
N ASP A 26 21.24 28.69 -7.54
CA ASP A 26 19.86 28.41 -7.18
C ASP A 26 19.09 27.99 -8.43
N THR A 27 18.94 26.70 -8.64
CA THR A 27 18.20 26.12 -9.76
C THR A 27 16.86 25.53 -9.36
N LEU A 28 16.50 25.59 -8.07
CA LEU A 28 15.26 25.00 -7.57
C LEU A 28 14.04 25.88 -7.89
N GLU A 29 12.88 25.24 -8.03
CA GLU A 29 11.60 25.92 -8.08
C GLU A 29 11.39 26.78 -6.82
N THR A 30 10.83 27.97 -6.99
CA THR A 30 10.23 28.68 -5.87
C THR A 30 8.94 27.99 -5.43
N GLU A 31 8.49 28.20 -4.19
CA GLU A 31 7.19 27.67 -3.72
C GLU A 31 6.03 28.08 -4.64
N GLY A 32 6.03 29.31 -5.17
CA GLY A 32 5.00 29.77 -6.10
C GLY A 32 4.99 28.98 -7.42
N GLN A 33 6.18 28.68 -7.96
CA GLN A 33 6.32 27.84 -9.16
C GLN A 33 5.88 26.39 -8.88
N MET A 34 6.25 25.84 -7.72
CA MET A 34 5.81 24.51 -7.30
C MET A 34 4.28 24.44 -7.18
N LEU A 35 3.63 25.44 -6.58
CA LEU A 35 2.16 25.49 -6.48
C LEU A 35 1.51 25.65 -7.84
N GLN A 36 2.06 26.48 -8.72
CA GLN A 36 1.58 26.60 -10.10
C GLN A 36 1.65 25.27 -10.86
N ARG A 37 2.66 24.43 -10.58
CA ARG A 37 2.79 23.10 -11.17
C ARG A 37 1.82 22.08 -10.56
N VAL A 38 1.64 22.09 -9.25
CA VAL A 38 0.87 21.06 -8.52
C VAL A 38 -0.62 21.36 -8.53
N MET A 39 -1.01 22.63 -8.47
CA MET A 39 -2.40 23.07 -8.32
C MET A 39 -2.68 24.39 -9.06
N PRO A 40 -2.46 24.44 -10.40
CA PRO A 40 -2.62 25.67 -11.18
C PRO A 40 -4.00 26.31 -11.05
N GLU A 41 -5.05 25.50 -10.90
CA GLU A 41 -6.44 25.96 -10.82
C GLU A 41 -6.75 26.76 -9.56
N LEU A 42 -5.98 26.54 -8.49
CA LEU A 42 -6.14 27.28 -7.22
C LEU A 42 -5.38 28.62 -7.24
N MET A 43 -4.56 28.88 -8.26
CA MET A 43 -3.80 30.12 -8.38
C MET A 43 -4.75 31.32 -8.56
N GLY A 44 -4.69 32.26 -7.62
CA GLY A 44 -5.54 33.46 -7.62
C GLY A 44 -6.92 33.27 -6.96
N MET A 45 -7.26 32.05 -6.51
CA MET A 45 -8.41 31.83 -5.65
C MET A 45 -8.15 32.34 -4.23
N LYS A 46 -9.21 32.78 -3.55
CA LYS A 46 -9.19 33.18 -2.14
C LYS A 46 -10.16 32.31 -1.35
N ASN A 47 -10.01 32.30 -0.03
CA ASN A 47 -10.83 31.51 0.90
C ASN A 47 -10.74 30.01 0.63
N ILE A 48 -9.53 29.52 0.36
CA ILE A 48 -9.27 28.10 0.11
C ILE A 48 -9.46 27.33 1.43
N LEU A 49 -10.24 26.26 1.36
CA LEU A 49 -10.41 25.30 2.44
C LEU A 49 -9.63 24.03 2.12
N ALA A 50 -8.82 23.56 3.06
CA ALA A 50 -8.19 22.24 2.95
C ALA A 50 -8.95 21.25 3.82
N ILE A 51 -9.38 20.14 3.23
CA ILE A 51 -9.90 18.97 3.94
C ILE A 51 -8.89 17.86 3.71
N ASN A 52 -8.31 17.36 4.80
CA ASN A 52 -7.25 16.39 4.78
C ASN A 52 -7.80 15.07 5.31
N ASP A 53 -8.18 14.20 4.38
CA ASP A 53 -8.56 12.82 4.67
C ASP A 53 -7.26 12.02 4.87
N GLU A 54 -7.18 11.23 5.94
CA GLU A 54 -5.94 10.58 6.42
C GLU A 54 -4.90 11.53 7.02
N ALA A 55 -5.35 12.49 7.83
CA ALA A 55 -4.49 13.48 8.47
C ALA A 55 -3.40 12.91 9.40
N HIS A 56 -3.45 11.61 9.73
CA HIS A 56 -2.36 10.95 10.45
C HIS A 56 -1.06 10.86 9.66
N HIS A 57 -1.08 11.08 8.35
CA HIS A 57 0.10 11.29 7.52
C HIS A 57 0.48 12.76 7.36
N CYS A 58 -0.04 13.68 8.20
CA CYS A 58 0.19 15.12 8.06
C CYS A 58 0.72 15.75 9.35
N TYR A 59 1.94 15.41 9.73
CA TYR A 59 2.57 15.94 10.93
C TYR A 59 4.06 16.26 10.70
N ARG A 60 4.65 16.99 11.65
CA ARG A 60 6.10 17.14 11.77
C ARG A 60 6.60 16.28 12.92
N GLU A 61 7.75 15.64 12.72
CA GLU A 61 8.44 14.97 13.82
C GLU A 61 8.78 15.94 14.96
N LYS A 62 8.99 15.38 16.15
CA LYS A 62 9.30 16.17 17.35
C LYS A 62 10.63 16.93 17.17
N PRO A 63 10.64 18.28 17.24
CA PRO A 63 11.86 19.05 17.04
C PRO A 63 12.93 18.73 18.09
N GLY A 64 14.14 18.43 17.64
CA GLY A 64 15.28 18.17 18.54
C GLY A 64 15.14 16.91 19.38
N ALA A 65 14.16 16.04 19.09
CA ALA A 65 14.20 14.70 19.61
C ALA A 65 15.47 14.03 19.06
N ALA A 66 16.39 13.67 19.94
CA ALA A 66 17.23 12.52 19.65
C ALA A 66 16.22 11.41 19.37
N PRO A 67 16.26 10.80 18.19
CA PRO A 67 15.27 9.81 17.86
C PRO A 67 15.29 8.77 18.97
N ASP A 68 14.13 8.26 19.38
CA ASP A 68 14.04 6.96 20.05
C ASP A 68 14.47 5.85 19.03
N GLU A 69 15.54 6.10 18.29
CA GLU A 69 16.15 5.31 17.21
C GLU A 69 16.86 4.10 17.77
N ASP A 70 17.16 4.07 19.08
CA ASP A 70 17.88 2.96 19.71
C ASP A 70 17.08 1.64 19.63
N ASP A 71 15.75 1.73 19.50
CA ASP A 71 14.87 0.56 19.29
C ASP A 71 14.58 0.25 17.82
N LEU A 72 14.68 1.24 16.93
CA LEU A 72 14.40 1.07 15.49
C LEU A 72 15.62 0.53 14.73
N LYS A 73 15.56 -0.75 14.35
CA LYS A 73 16.65 -1.43 13.62
C LYS A 73 16.21 -1.92 12.25
N GLY A 74 17.10 -1.77 11.27
CA GLY A 74 16.96 -2.39 9.96
C GLY A 74 15.80 -1.80 9.15
N ASP A 75 14.77 -2.62 8.90
CA ASP A 75 13.65 -2.26 8.04
C ASP A 75 12.68 -1.28 8.73
N ASP A 76 12.44 -1.46 10.03
CA ASP A 76 11.52 -0.62 10.82
C ASP A 76 11.98 0.85 10.86
N ARG A 77 13.31 1.07 10.92
CA ARG A 77 13.90 2.41 10.82
C ARG A 77 13.63 3.06 9.47
N LYS A 78 13.83 2.30 8.37
CA LYS A 78 13.64 2.83 7.01
C LYS A 78 12.18 3.19 6.76
N GLU A 79 11.26 2.35 7.24
CA GLU A 79 9.82 2.61 7.14
C GLU A 79 9.44 3.87 7.91
N ALA A 80 9.92 4.03 9.14
CA ALA A 80 9.70 5.25 9.93
C ALA A 80 10.26 6.50 9.23
N GLU A 81 11.48 6.43 8.69
CA GLU A 81 12.11 7.53 7.93
C GLU A 81 11.25 7.91 6.70
N GLN A 82 10.77 6.92 5.94
CA GLN A 82 9.91 7.12 4.76
C GLN A 82 8.56 7.76 5.15
N ASN A 83 7.91 7.24 6.19
CA ASN A 83 6.65 7.76 6.69
C ASN A 83 6.79 9.22 7.16
N ASN A 84 7.88 9.54 7.86
CA ASN A 84 8.17 10.90 8.29
C ASN A 84 8.49 11.83 7.12
N GLU A 85 9.24 11.38 6.10
CA GLU A 85 9.48 12.18 4.89
C GLU A 85 8.17 12.50 4.16
N ALA A 86 7.31 11.50 3.97
CA ALA A 86 6.00 11.67 3.36
C ALA A 86 5.13 12.64 4.16
N ALA A 87 5.08 12.49 5.48
CA ALA A 87 4.30 13.37 6.35
C ALA A 87 4.80 14.81 6.33
N ARG A 88 6.13 14.97 6.37
CA ARG A 88 6.79 16.28 6.27
C ARG A 88 6.53 16.93 4.92
N LEU A 89 6.50 16.16 3.84
CA LEU A 89 6.24 16.67 2.50
C LEU A 89 4.83 17.27 2.38
N TRP A 90 3.83 16.59 2.94
CA TRP A 90 2.44 17.02 2.87
C TRP A 90 2.19 18.28 3.71
N ILE A 91 2.62 18.29 4.98
CA ILE A 91 2.46 19.47 5.85
C ILE A 91 3.22 20.69 5.28
N SER A 92 4.42 20.48 4.72
CA SER A 92 5.17 21.55 4.06
C SER A 92 4.44 22.09 2.82
N GLY A 93 3.69 21.23 2.12
CA GLY A 93 2.80 21.60 1.04
C GLY A 93 1.67 22.53 1.49
N LEU A 94 0.93 22.12 2.53
CA LEU A 94 -0.14 22.94 3.12
C LEU A 94 0.39 24.30 3.63
N GLU A 95 1.55 24.30 4.27
CA GLU A 95 2.20 25.54 4.69
C GLU A 95 2.59 26.44 3.51
N ALA A 96 3.09 25.87 2.41
CA ALA A 96 3.41 26.64 1.19
C ALA A 96 2.15 27.25 0.58
N VAL A 97 1.04 26.50 0.52
CA VAL A 97 -0.27 27.01 0.08
C VAL A 97 -0.69 28.17 0.99
N ASN A 98 -0.57 28.01 2.30
CA ASN A 98 -0.92 29.08 3.25
C ASN A 98 -0.06 30.34 3.06
N ARG A 99 1.27 30.19 2.83
CA ARG A 99 2.18 31.32 2.60
C ARG A 99 1.92 32.06 1.28
N LYS A 100 1.50 31.36 0.22
CA LYS A 100 1.39 31.93 -1.13
C LYS A 100 -0.03 32.31 -1.55
N LEU A 101 -1.01 31.50 -1.19
CA LEU A 101 -2.41 31.66 -1.58
C LEU A 101 -3.31 32.02 -0.39
N GLY A 102 -2.93 31.58 0.81
CA GLY A 102 -3.72 31.75 2.03
C GLY A 102 -4.76 30.65 2.19
N LEU A 103 -4.69 29.91 3.30
CA LEU A 103 -5.72 28.95 3.69
C LEU A 103 -6.67 29.59 4.70
N ALA A 104 -7.97 29.47 4.47
CA ALA A 104 -8.98 29.94 5.42
C ALA A 104 -9.01 29.03 6.66
N ARG A 105 -9.06 27.71 6.44
CA ARG A 105 -9.07 26.67 7.46
C ARG A 105 -8.52 25.36 6.89
N VAL A 106 -8.00 24.53 7.79
CA VAL A 106 -7.65 23.12 7.53
C VAL A 106 -8.53 22.27 8.42
N PHE A 107 -9.19 21.26 7.84
CA PHE A 107 -9.92 20.23 8.56
C PHE A 107 -9.18 18.91 8.40
N ASP A 108 -8.59 18.44 9.50
CA ASP A 108 -7.95 17.15 9.57
C ASP A 108 -8.97 16.08 9.97
N LEU A 109 -9.11 15.05 9.14
CA LEU A 109 -9.96 13.89 9.37
C LEU A 109 -9.06 12.65 9.38
N SER A 110 -9.13 11.85 10.43
CA SER A 110 -8.36 10.62 10.53
C SER A 110 -9.04 9.63 11.49
N ALA A 111 -9.03 8.36 11.13
CA ALA A 111 -9.43 7.26 12.03
C ALA A 111 -8.35 6.93 13.08
N THR A 112 -7.13 7.41 12.87
CA THR A 112 -5.95 7.16 13.71
C THR A 112 -5.20 8.47 13.99
N PRO A 113 -5.81 9.47 14.69
CA PRO A 113 -5.26 10.81 14.85
C PRO A 113 -4.14 10.85 15.92
N PHE A 114 -3.13 9.99 15.75
CA PHE A 114 -2.01 9.84 16.67
C PHE A 114 -0.68 9.70 15.92
N PHE A 115 0.40 9.99 16.64
CA PHE A 115 1.75 9.88 16.11
C PHE A 115 2.17 8.43 15.89
N LEU A 116 2.77 8.18 14.73
CA LEU A 116 3.34 6.88 14.36
C LEU A 116 4.70 6.65 15.05
N HIS A 117 5.08 5.38 15.13
CA HIS A 117 6.39 4.98 15.61
C HIS A 117 7.52 5.67 14.81
N GLY A 118 8.56 6.15 15.49
CA GLY A 118 9.66 6.88 14.88
C GLY A 118 9.40 8.36 14.54
N SER A 119 8.23 8.91 14.85
CA SER A 119 7.92 10.35 14.73
C SER A 119 8.63 11.24 15.79
N GLY A 120 9.32 10.63 16.76
CA GLY A 120 9.88 11.31 17.94
C GLY A 120 8.86 11.63 19.03
N TYR A 121 7.57 11.35 18.80
CA TYR A 121 6.54 11.30 19.84
C TYR A 121 6.32 9.86 20.27
N ALA A 122 5.81 9.67 21.49
CA ALA A 122 5.41 8.34 21.94
C ALA A 122 4.28 7.82 21.01
N GLU A 123 4.45 6.61 20.50
CA GLU A 123 3.49 5.99 19.60
C GLU A 123 2.09 5.94 20.20
N GLY A 124 1.08 6.27 19.41
CA GLY A 124 -0.32 6.32 19.88
C GLY A 124 -0.68 7.60 20.65
N THR A 125 0.25 8.55 20.81
CA THR A 125 -0.07 9.88 21.35
C THR A 125 -0.97 10.61 20.37
N LEU A 126 -2.19 10.97 20.80
CA LEU A 126 -3.13 11.77 20.02
C LEU A 126 -2.51 13.11 19.61
N PHE A 127 -2.87 13.59 18.42
CA PHE A 127 -2.46 14.90 17.98
C PHE A 127 -2.98 15.99 18.92
N PRO A 128 -2.15 16.98 19.27
CA PRO A 128 -2.55 18.02 20.21
C PRO A 128 -3.64 18.96 19.66
N TRP A 129 -3.93 18.90 18.36
CA TRP A 129 -5.01 19.66 17.71
C TRP A 129 -6.28 18.85 17.45
N THR A 130 -6.37 17.61 17.94
CA THR A 130 -7.61 16.82 17.87
C THR A 130 -8.72 17.53 18.64
N LEU A 131 -9.76 17.96 17.91
CA LEU A 131 -10.89 18.70 18.49
C LEU A 131 -12.00 17.77 19.00
N SER A 132 -12.21 16.65 18.31
CA SER A 132 -13.24 15.66 18.62
C SER A 132 -12.71 14.29 18.24
N ASP A 133 -12.85 13.32 19.13
CA ASP A 133 -12.50 11.93 18.90
C ASP A 133 -13.75 11.06 19.17
N PHE A 134 -14.02 10.12 18.28
CA PHE A 134 -15.06 9.11 18.45
C PHE A 134 -14.39 7.75 18.30
N SER A 135 -14.02 7.17 19.44
CA SER A 135 -13.06 6.08 19.47
C SER A 135 -13.67 4.77 18.98
N LEU A 136 -12.81 3.80 18.64
CA LEU A 136 -13.26 2.44 18.35
C LEU A 136 -14.06 1.84 19.52
N MET A 137 -13.71 2.17 20.77
CA MET A 137 -14.45 1.71 21.95
C MET A 137 -15.86 2.28 21.97
N ASP A 138 -16.03 3.59 21.78
CA ASP A 138 -17.34 4.23 21.73
C ASP A 138 -18.19 3.66 20.59
N ALA A 139 -17.57 3.44 19.43
CA ALA A 139 -18.23 2.83 18.27
C ALA A 139 -18.73 1.41 18.56
N ILE A 140 -17.97 0.61 19.31
CA ILE A 140 -18.36 -0.74 19.74
C ILE A 140 -19.51 -0.66 20.75
N GLU A 141 -19.40 0.21 21.76
CA GLU A 141 -20.41 0.36 22.82
C GLU A 141 -21.75 0.88 22.27
N CYS A 142 -21.70 1.75 21.27
CA CYS A 142 -22.87 2.26 20.56
C CYS A 142 -23.41 1.28 19.50
N GLY A 143 -22.76 0.13 19.28
CA GLY A 143 -23.20 -0.90 18.33
C GLY A 143 -23.10 -0.50 16.86
N ILE A 144 -22.27 0.50 16.53
CA ILE A 144 -22.06 1.00 15.16
C ILE A 144 -21.06 0.11 14.43
N VAL A 145 -20.06 -0.43 15.14
CA VAL A 145 -19.03 -1.31 14.57
C VAL A 145 -19.05 -2.70 15.21
N LYS A 146 -18.45 -3.67 14.51
CA LYS A 146 -18.35 -5.05 14.98
C LYS A 146 -17.13 -5.22 15.86
N LEU A 147 -17.24 -6.11 16.84
CA LEU A 147 -16.09 -6.56 17.63
C LEU A 147 -15.10 -7.34 16.74
N PRO A 148 -13.82 -6.92 16.66
CA PRO A 148 -12.80 -7.66 15.94
C PRO A 148 -12.56 -9.00 16.63
N ARG A 149 -12.59 -10.08 15.85
CA ARG A 149 -12.26 -11.42 16.35
C ARG A 149 -10.84 -11.75 15.97
N VAL A 150 -9.97 -11.90 16.97
CA VAL A 150 -8.63 -12.45 16.77
C VAL A 150 -8.75 -13.98 16.68
N PRO A 151 -8.23 -14.63 15.63
CA PRO A 151 -8.21 -16.08 15.57
C PRO A 151 -7.35 -16.64 16.70
N VAL A 152 -7.98 -17.37 17.63
CA VAL A 152 -7.32 -18.08 18.74
C VAL A 152 -7.18 -19.58 18.46
N ALA A 153 -7.64 -20.03 17.29
CA ALA A 153 -7.73 -21.46 16.95
C ALA A 153 -6.36 -22.07 16.60
N ASP A 154 -5.46 -22.12 17.58
CA ASP A 154 -4.30 -23.00 17.51
C ASP A 154 -4.79 -24.44 17.68
N ASN A 155 -4.95 -25.16 16.57
CA ASN A 155 -5.10 -26.62 16.58
C ASN A 155 -3.75 -27.34 16.80
N ILE A 156 -2.76 -26.65 17.37
CA ILE A 156 -1.42 -27.18 17.66
C ILE A 156 -1.33 -27.45 19.17
N PRO A 157 -1.34 -28.71 19.61
CA PRO A 157 -1.15 -29.04 21.02
C PRO A 157 0.21 -28.55 21.52
N GLY A 158 0.23 -27.72 22.57
CA GLY A 158 1.45 -27.40 23.35
C GLY A 158 2.10 -26.03 23.14
N ALA A 159 1.49 -25.07 22.45
CA ALA A 159 1.98 -23.68 22.40
C ALA A 159 1.34 -22.82 23.50
N GLU A 160 2.16 -22.17 24.34
CA GLU A 160 1.71 -21.36 25.51
C GLU A 160 1.10 -19.98 25.14
N MET A 161 1.21 -19.53 23.88
CA MET A 161 0.60 -18.28 23.39
C MET A 161 -0.09 -18.49 22.04
N PRO A 162 -1.14 -17.71 21.68
CA PRO A 162 -1.79 -17.83 20.38
C PRO A 162 -0.80 -17.55 19.26
N MET A 163 -0.26 -18.59 18.63
CA MET A 163 0.82 -18.52 17.64
C MET A 163 0.41 -17.67 16.44
N PHE A 164 -0.88 -17.63 16.10
CA PHE A 164 -1.41 -16.79 15.03
C PHE A 164 -1.41 -15.29 15.34
N ARG A 165 -1.46 -14.89 16.62
CA ARG A 165 -1.43 -13.46 16.99
C ARG A 165 -0.10 -12.82 16.63
N ASN A 166 0.99 -13.54 16.86
CA ASN A 166 2.36 -13.09 16.56
C ASN A 166 2.97 -13.87 15.39
N LEU A 167 2.15 -14.25 14.40
CA LEU A 167 2.57 -15.12 13.29
C LEU A 167 3.86 -14.62 12.62
N TRP A 168 3.96 -13.31 12.40
CA TRP A 168 5.12 -12.69 11.75
C TRP A 168 6.43 -12.96 12.50
N GLU A 169 6.44 -12.88 13.83
CA GLU A 169 7.64 -13.13 14.64
C GLU A 169 8.18 -14.55 14.42
N HIS A 170 7.28 -15.50 14.20
CA HIS A 170 7.62 -16.92 14.00
C HIS A 170 8.03 -17.27 12.57
N ILE A 171 7.56 -16.52 11.56
CA ILE A 171 7.83 -16.83 10.15
C ILE A 171 8.87 -15.92 9.51
N ARG A 172 9.12 -14.70 10.03
CA ARG A 172 9.95 -13.68 9.36
C ARG A 172 11.33 -14.17 8.92
N ALA A 173 11.96 -15.07 9.68
CA ALA A 173 13.27 -15.62 9.35
C ALA A 173 13.27 -16.56 8.13
N LYS A 174 12.12 -17.15 7.81
CA LYS A 174 11.89 -18.07 6.67
C LYS A 174 11.27 -17.37 5.46
N MET A 175 10.89 -16.09 5.60
CA MET A 175 10.29 -15.32 4.52
C MET A 175 11.36 -14.59 3.69
N PRO A 176 11.09 -14.28 2.42
CA PRO A 176 12.03 -13.54 1.58
C PRO A 176 12.36 -12.17 2.15
N LYS A 177 13.65 -11.81 2.13
CA LYS A 177 14.11 -10.45 2.41
C LYS A 177 13.97 -9.59 1.16
N LYS A 178 13.76 -8.28 1.34
CA LYS A 178 13.40 -7.27 0.32
C LYS A 178 14.17 -7.44 -1.01
N GLY A 179 13.45 -7.38 -2.14
CA GLY A 179 14.01 -7.20 -3.49
C GLY A 179 13.26 -7.95 -4.59
N ARG A 180 12.52 -7.23 -5.46
CA ARG A 180 11.82 -7.77 -6.65
C ARG A 180 12.73 -8.61 -7.55
N GLY A 181 14.01 -8.23 -7.68
CA GLY A 181 15.01 -8.92 -8.52
C GLY A 181 15.57 -10.24 -7.96
N LYS A 182 15.10 -10.73 -6.80
CA LYS A 182 15.46 -12.04 -6.23
C LYS A 182 14.27 -13.01 -6.14
N ALA A 183 13.15 -12.70 -6.81
CA ALA A 183 12.01 -13.60 -6.88
C ALA A 183 12.25 -14.80 -7.82
N GLU A 184 13.22 -14.70 -8.74
CA GLU A 184 13.68 -15.82 -9.55
C GLU A 184 14.25 -16.92 -8.65
N GLY A 185 13.51 -18.01 -8.49
CA GLY A 185 13.88 -19.16 -7.66
C GLY A 185 13.14 -19.28 -6.33
N LEU A 186 12.23 -18.37 -5.99
CA LEU A 186 11.34 -18.55 -4.85
C LEU A 186 10.14 -19.42 -5.27
N ASN A 187 9.96 -20.53 -4.56
CA ASN A 187 8.86 -21.46 -4.82
C ASN A 187 7.67 -21.12 -3.90
N PRO A 188 6.49 -20.75 -4.44
CA PRO A 188 5.29 -20.50 -3.65
C PRO A 188 4.88 -21.67 -2.75
N LEU A 189 5.33 -22.89 -3.04
CA LEU A 189 5.04 -24.08 -2.24
C LEU A 189 5.90 -24.18 -0.96
N ASP A 190 6.98 -23.41 -0.87
CA ASP A 190 7.90 -23.43 0.27
C ASP A 190 7.49 -22.44 1.38
N LEU A 191 6.27 -21.90 1.31
CA LEU A 191 5.74 -21.04 2.38
C LEU A 191 5.77 -21.77 3.74
N PRO A 192 6.12 -21.08 4.84
CA PRO A 192 6.21 -21.71 6.15
C PRO A 192 4.91 -22.42 6.54
N MET A 193 5.03 -23.64 7.09
CA MET A 193 3.86 -24.44 7.52
C MET A 193 2.93 -23.66 8.44
N GLN A 194 3.45 -22.82 9.34
CA GLN A 194 2.62 -21.99 10.22
C GLN A 194 1.73 -21.02 9.45
N LEU A 195 2.24 -20.42 8.36
CA LEU A 195 1.47 -19.54 7.49
C LEU A 195 0.43 -20.32 6.70
N GLN A 196 0.78 -21.51 6.19
CA GLN A 196 -0.17 -22.39 5.50
C GLN A 196 -1.33 -22.81 6.41
N THR A 197 -1.04 -23.20 7.65
CA THR A 197 -2.05 -23.56 8.65
C THR A 197 -2.95 -22.36 9.00
N ALA A 198 -2.38 -21.16 9.15
CA ALA A 198 -3.15 -19.95 9.38
C ALA A 198 -4.10 -19.64 8.20
N PHE A 199 -3.62 -19.77 6.96
CA PHE A 199 -4.47 -19.63 5.78
C PHE A 199 -5.61 -20.63 5.76
N GLN A 200 -5.34 -21.92 6.00
CA GLN A 200 -6.38 -22.94 6.01
C GLN A 200 -7.44 -22.69 7.10
N ALA A 201 -7.03 -22.26 8.29
CA ALA A 201 -7.96 -21.93 9.36
C ALA A 201 -8.88 -20.75 8.99
N LEU A 202 -8.30 -19.64 8.52
CA LEU A 202 -9.05 -18.45 8.11
C LEU A 202 -9.93 -18.71 6.88
N TYR A 203 -9.42 -19.48 5.92
CA TYR A 203 -10.14 -19.90 4.73
C TYR A 203 -11.34 -20.78 5.07
N GLY A 204 -11.21 -21.75 5.99
CA GLY A 204 -12.35 -22.57 6.42
C GLY A 204 -13.48 -21.77 7.08
N HIS A 205 -13.16 -20.63 7.73
CA HIS A 205 -14.18 -19.67 8.20
C HIS A 205 -14.80 -18.87 7.05
N TYR A 206 -13.99 -18.48 6.08
CA TYR A 206 -14.46 -17.81 4.87
C TYR A 206 -15.44 -18.69 4.10
N GLU A 207 -15.13 -19.97 3.85
CA GLU A 207 -15.99 -20.91 3.11
C GLU A 207 -17.38 -21.01 3.72
N LYS A 208 -17.46 -21.22 5.05
CA LYS A 208 -18.74 -21.27 5.78
C LYS A 208 -19.53 -19.96 5.64
N THR A 209 -18.84 -18.82 5.67
CA THR A 209 -19.47 -17.50 5.54
C THR A 209 -19.97 -17.27 4.12
N PHE A 210 -19.16 -17.65 3.12
CA PHE A 210 -19.50 -17.58 1.72
C PHE A 210 -20.73 -18.42 1.40
N GLU A 211 -20.77 -19.69 1.83
CA GLU A 211 -21.93 -20.57 1.66
C GLU A 211 -23.19 -19.98 2.31
N LEU A 212 -23.08 -19.45 3.53
CA LEU A 212 -24.18 -18.79 4.21
C LEU A 212 -24.70 -17.57 3.42
N TRP A 213 -23.80 -16.75 2.89
CA TRP A 213 -24.16 -15.57 2.09
C TRP A 213 -24.86 -15.95 0.79
N VAL A 214 -24.39 -17.01 0.12
CA VAL A 214 -25.04 -17.59 -1.06
C VAL A 214 -26.46 -18.08 -0.70
N GLN A 215 -26.62 -18.83 0.39
CA GLN A 215 -27.93 -19.31 0.86
C GLN A 215 -28.89 -18.15 1.19
N LYS A 216 -28.37 -17.06 1.76
CA LYS A 216 -29.13 -15.85 2.08
C LYS A 216 -29.31 -14.90 0.90
N LYS A 217 -28.81 -15.25 -0.29
CA LYS A 217 -28.88 -14.44 -1.52
C LYS A 217 -28.29 -13.04 -1.35
N VAL A 218 -27.21 -12.94 -0.58
CA VAL A 218 -26.41 -11.70 -0.52
C VAL A 218 -25.73 -11.52 -1.88
N SER A 219 -25.86 -10.34 -2.47
CA SER A 219 -25.40 -10.06 -3.84
C SER A 219 -23.89 -9.92 -3.99
N VAL A 220 -23.17 -9.89 -2.88
CA VAL A 220 -21.71 -9.72 -2.82
C VAL A 220 -21.10 -10.90 -2.08
N SER A 221 -19.86 -11.25 -2.42
CA SER A 221 -19.07 -12.24 -1.66
C SER A 221 -18.38 -11.56 -0.47
N PRO A 222 -18.03 -12.30 0.60
CA PRO A 222 -17.15 -11.78 1.62
C PRO A 222 -15.79 -11.38 1.04
N CYS A 223 -15.08 -10.47 1.70
CA CYS A 223 -13.74 -10.03 1.27
C CYS A 223 -12.67 -10.68 2.15
N PHE A 224 -11.54 -11.08 1.55
CA PHE A 224 -10.37 -11.60 2.23
C PHE A 224 -9.15 -10.78 1.80
N ILE A 225 -8.49 -10.11 2.75
CA ILE A 225 -7.35 -9.23 2.48
C ILE A 225 -6.11 -9.82 3.15
N VAL A 226 -5.01 -9.90 2.41
CA VAL A 226 -3.70 -10.30 2.95
C VAL A 226 -2.74 -9.15 2.76
N VAL A 227 -2.31 -8.56 3.88
CA VAL A 227 -1.29 -7.50 3.89
C VAL A 227 0.07 -8.15 4.10
N CYS A 228 1.02 -7.85 3.22
CA CYS A 228 2.38 -8.41 3.24
C CYS A 228 3.40 -7.29 3.42
N ASN A 229 4.51 -7.60 4.06
CA ASN A 229 5.56 -6.63 4.39
C ASN A 229 6.41 -6.17 3.20
N ASN A 230 6.39 -6.91 2.08
CA ASN A 230 7.10 -6.53 0.86
C ASN A 230 6.50 -7.21 -0.38
N THR A 231 6.90 -6.71 -1.55
CA THR A 231 6.43 -7.14 -2.88
C THR A 231 6.81 -8.58 -3.23
N SER A 232 7.97 -9.07 -2.81
CA SER A 232 8.38 -10.47 -3.03
C SER A 232 7.49 -11.43 -2.24
N THR A 233 7.15 -11.06 -1.00
CA THR A 233 6.26 -11.84 -0.12
C THR A 233 4.83 -11.83 -0.63
N SER A 234 4.32 -10.67 -1.04
CA SER A 234 2.98 -10.57 -1.61
C SER A 234 2.85 -11.40 -2.89
N LYS A 235 3.88 -11.43 -3.76
CA LYS A 235 3.87 -12.29 -4.95
C LYS A 235 3.83 -13.78 -4.61
N LEU A 236 4.63 -14.25 -3.64
CA LEU A 236 4.60 -15.64 -3.23
C LEU A 236 3.25 -16.06 -2.65
N VAL A 237 2.68 -15.21 -1.80
CA VAL A 237 1.37 -15.43 -1.21
C VAL A 237 0.30 -15.43 -2.30
N TYR A 238 0.35 -14.48 -3.24
CA TYR A 238 -0.54 -14.43 -4.39
C TYR A 238 -0.48 -15.73 -5.19
N ASP A 239 0.70 -16.18 -5.58
CA ASP A 239 0.88 -17.42 -6.36
C ASP A 239 0.39 -18.65 -5.62
N TYR A 240 0.63 -18.73 -4.31
CA TYR A 240 0.13 -19.81 -3.46
C TYR A 240 -1.40 -19.87 -3.43
N ILE A 241 -2.08 -18.72 -3.45
CA ILE A 241 -3.54 -18.59 -3.37
C ILE A 241 -4.21 -18.72 -4.74
N ALA A 242 -3.74 -17.96 -5.73
CA ALA A 242 -4.34 -17.85 -7.06
C ALA A 242 -3.96 -19.03 -7.98
N GLY A 243 -2.80 -19.64 -7.74
CA GLY A 243 -2.12 -20.55 -8.66
C GLY A 243 -1.06 -19.85 -9.50
N PHE A 244 -0.10 -20.61 -10.03
CA PHE A 244 1.01 -20.08 -10.82
C PHE A 244 1.49 -21.07 -11.88
N GLN A 245 2.15 -20.53 -12.91
CA GLN A 245 2.77 -21.33 -13.96
C GLN A 245 4.19 -21.73 -13.55
N GLN A 246 4.45 -23.04 -13.48
CA GLN A 246 5.76 -23.58 -13.15
C GLN A 246 6.50 -23.98 -14.43
N ALA A 247 7.66 -23.38 -14.67
CA ALA A 247 8.53 -23.77 -15.78
C ALA A 247 9.15 -25.15 -15.52
N GLN A 248 9.03 -26.06 -16.48
CA GLN A 248 9.69 -27.35 -16.48
C GLN A 248 11.05 -27.28 -17.18
N LYS A 249 11.91 -28.27 -16.93
CA LYS A 249 13.29 -28.34 -17.45
C LYS A 249 13.37 -28.47 -18.97
N ASP A 250 12.29 -28.90 -19.61
CA ASP A 250 12.13 -29.06 -21.06
C ASP A 250 11.59 -27.80 -21.76
N GLY A 251 11.35 -26.71 -21.01
CA GLY A 251 10.79 -25.47 -21.53
C GLY A 251 9.26 -25.44 -21.58
N ALA A 252 8.57 -26.52 -21.21
CA ALA A 252 7.13 -26.52 -21.02
C ALA A 252 6.75 -25.77 -19.73
N SER A 253 5.50 -25.33 -19.62
CA SER A 253 4.96 -24.76 -18.38
C SER A 253 3.75 -25.55 -17.92
N GLN A 254 3.67 -25.79 -16.62
CA GLN A 254 2.56 -26.49 -15.98
C GLN A 254 1.88 -25.58 -14.97
N LEU A 255 0.56 -25.47 -15.06
CA LEU A 255 -0.24 -24.78 -14.06
C LEU A 255 -0.21 -25.57 -12.74
N VAL A 256 0.21 -24.89 -11.68
CA VAL A 256 0.06 -25.35 -10.30
C VAL A 256 -1.15 -24.65 -9.70
N GLU A 257 -2.17 -25.42 -9.34
CA GLU A 257 -3.39 -24.87 -8.75
C GLU A 257 -3.12 -24.23 -7.39
N GLY A 258 -3.79 -23.10 -7.14
CA GLY A 258 -3.80 -22.44 -5.84
C GLY A 258 -4.36 -23.33 -4.73
N ARG A 259 -3.92 -23.10 -3.49
CA ARG A 259 -4.26 -23.98 -2.34
C ARG A 259 -5.63 -23.69 -1.71
N LEU A 260 -6.29 -22.60 -2.11
CA LEU A 260 -7.56 -22.14 -1.56
C LEU A 260 -8.62 -22.07 -2.69
N PRO A 261 -9.45 -23.12 -2.88
CA PRO A 261 -10.33 -23.28 -4.05
C PRO A 261 -11.21 -22.07 -4.40
N LEU A 262 -11.86 -21.43 -3.41
CA LEU A 262 -12.70 -20.26 -3.66
C LEU A 262 -11.90 -19.03 -4.12
N PHE A 263 -10.58 -19.01 -3.96
CA PHE A 263 -9.70 -17.88 -4.29
C PHE A 263 -8.86 -18.10 -5.56
N ARG A 264 -8.94 -19.28 -6.18
CA ARG A 264 -8.22 -19.57 -7.43
C ARG A 264 -8.66 -18.64 -8.56
N ASN A 265 -7.71 -18.34 -9.44
CA ASN A 265 -7.95 -17.56 -10.67
C ASN A 265 -8.14 -18.43 -11.92
N HIS A 266 -8.16 -19.76 -11.76
CA HIS A 266 -8.35 -20.72 -12.83
C HIS A 266 -9.54 -21.65 -12.53
N ASP A 267 -10.20 -22.14 -13.58
CA ASP A 267 -11.26 -23.16 -13.49
C ASP A 267 -10.68 -24.59 -13.31
N GLU A 268 -11.56 -25.58 -13.24
CA GLU A 268 -11.19 -27.01 -13.07
C GLU A 268 -10.44 -27.60 -14.28
N HIS A 269 -10.42 -26.89 -15.40
CA HIS A 269 -9.70 -27.28 -16.61
C HIS A 269 -8.38 -26.51 -16.78
N GLY A 270 -8.05 -25.63 -15.83
CA GLY A 270 -6.86 -24.79 -15.86
C GLY A 270 -6.99 -23.54 -16.72
N ASN A 271 -8.19 -23.18 -17.19
CA ASN A 271 -8.40 -21.94 -17.92
C ASN A 271 -8.53 -20.77 -16.94
N PRO A 272 -7.93 -19.59 -17.24
CA PRO A 272 -8.11 -18.40 -16.40
C PRO A 272 -9.57 -17.95 -16.37
N LEU A 273 -10.08 -17.62 -15.18
CA LEU A 273 -11.45 -17.12 -15.00
C LEU A 273 -11.64 -15.77 -15.69
N GLY A 274 -12.85 -15.52 -16.22
CA GLY A 274 -13.19 -14.24 -16.85
C GLY A 274 -13.09 -13.04 -15.89
N ARG A 275 -13.36 -13.27 -14.60
CA ARG A 275 -13.09 -12.32 -13.53
C ARG A 275 -12.21 -12.99 -12.48
N PRO A 276 -10.97 -12.50 -12.25
CA PRO A 276 -10.11 -13.06 -11.21
C PRO A 276 -10.75 -12.88 -9.83
N ARG A 277 -10.51 -13.86 -8.96
CA ARG A 277 -11.00 -13.88 -7.58
C ARG A 277 -9.96 -13.33 -6.61
N THR A 278 -8.67 -13.53 -6.91
CA THR A 278 -7.53 -13.00 -6.16
C THR A 278 -6.83 -11.94 -6.99
N LEU A 279 -6.48 -10.83 -6.36
CA LEU A 279 -5.75 -9.72 -6.97
C LEU A 279 -4.46 -9.46 -6.19
N LEU A 280 -3.37 -9.18 -6.91
CA LEU A 280 -2.14 -8.66 -6.32
C LEU A 280 -2.13 -7.14 -6.48
N ILE A 281 -2.12 -6.43 -5.36
CA ILE A 281 -2.12 -4.96 -5.33
C ILE A 281 -0.80 -4.50 -4.73
N ASP A 282 -0.09 -3.63 -5.44
CA ASP A 282 1.09 -2.92 -4.95
C ASP A 282 0.70 -1.48 -4.63
N SER A 283 0.58 -1.17 -3.33
CA SER A 283 0.15 0.14 -2.86
C SER A 283 1.15 1.24 -3.20
N GLU A 284 2.46 0.98 -3.11
CA GLU A 284 3.51 1.96 -3.38
C GLU A 284 3.47 2.42 -4.86
N GLN A 285 3.20 1.47 -5.76
CA GLN A 285 3.09 1.74 -7.19
C GLN A 285 1.78 2.46 -7.56
N LEU A 286 0.69 2.22 -6.83
CA LEU A 286 -0.56 2.96 -7.04
C LEU A 286 -0.44 4.42 -6.56
N GLU A 287 0.28 4.63 -5.45
CA GLU A 287 0.43 5.95 -4.83
C GLU A 287 1.48 6.85 -5.50
N SER A 288 2.48 6.27 -6.17
CA SER A 288 3.54 7.06 -6.84
C SER A 288 3.00 7.94 -7.98
N GLY A 289 1.81 7.61 -8.53
CA GLY A 289 1.23 8.28 -9.69
C GLY A 289 2.05 8.11 -10.96
N GLU A 290 3.11 7.30 -10.91
CA GLU A 290 3.84 6.83 -12.08
C GLU A 290 3.01 5.72 -12.73
N GLY A 291 3.00 5.64 -14.06
CA GLY A 291 2.27 4.58 -14.77
C GLY A 291 2.67 3.20 -14.27
N LEU A 292 1.78 2.21 -14.37
CA LEU A 292 2.07 0.85 -13.91
C LEU A 292 3.43 0.38 -14.46
N ASP A 293 4.33 -0.06 -13.57
CA ASP A 293 5.66 -0.61 -13.88
C ASP A 293 5.55 -1.69 -14.94
N ASP A 294 6.50 -1.77 -15.86
CA ASP A 294 6.49 -2.65 -17.02
C ASP A 294 6.34 -4.12 -16.61
N GLN A 295 6.88 -4.50 -15.45
CA GLN A 295 6.71 -5.84 -14.89
C GLN A 295 5.28 -6.09 -14.40
N PHE A 296 4.63 -5.12 -13.77
CA PHE A 296 3.22 -5.23 -13.37
C PHE A 296 2.32 -5.25 -14.60
N ARG A 297 2.60 -4.41 -15.60
CA ARG A 297 1.91 -4.45 -16.90
C ARG A 297 2.08 -5.78 -17.60
N THR A 298 3.25 -6.42 -17.49
CA THR A 298 3.49 -7.75 -18.06
C THR A 298 2.75 -8.82 -17.29
N LEU A 299 2.76 -8.78 -15.96
CA LEU A 299 2.06 -9.73 -15.10
C LEU A 299 0.55 -9.61 -15.20
N ALA A 300 0.04 -8.39 -15.39
CA ALA A 300 -1.38 -8.06 -15.53
C ALA A 300 -1.79 -7.86 -17.01
N ALA A 301 -0.92 -8.23 -17.97
CA ALA A 301 -1.12 -7.90 -19.39
C ALA A 301 -2.41 -8.51 -19.92
N GLU A 302 -2.63 -9.78 -19.60
CA GLU A 302 -3.84 -10.50 -19.99
C GLU A 302 -5.09 -9.92 -19.31
N GLU A 303 -5.00 -9.54 -18.04
CA GLU A 303 -6.09 -8.94 -17.29
C GLU A 303 -6.46 -7.56 -17.83
N ILE A 304 -5.46 -6.72 -18.12
CA ILE A 304 -5.64 -5.39 -18.73
C ILE A 304 -6.26 -5.55 -20.11
N GLU A 305 -5.77 -6.48 -20.93
CA GLU A 305 -6.31 -6.71 -22.27
C GLU A 305 -7.76 -7.22 -22.22
N ARG A 306 -8.10 -8.12 -21.29
CA ARG A 306 -9.47 -8.58 -21.07
C ARG A 306 -10.38 -7.46 -20.58
N PHE A 307 -9.92 -6.63 -19.63
CA PHE A 307 -10.68 -5.48 -19.14
C PHE A 307 -10.94 -4.45 -20.24
N ARG A 308 -9.96 -4.22 -21.13
CA ARG A 308 -10.13 -3.40 -22.33
C ARG A 308 -11.20 -3.97 -23.26
N ARG A 309 -11.21 -5.29 -23.48
CA ARG A 309 -12.25 -5.96 -24.28
C ARG A 309 -13.64 -5.86 -23.64
N GLU A 310 -13.75 -6.07 -22.33
CA GLU A 310 -15.02 -5.93 -21.60
C GLU A 310 -15.58 -4.49 -21.70
N ILE A 311 -14.72 -3.47 -21.61
CA ILE A 311 -15.12 -2.07 -21.77
C ILE A 311 -15.63 -1.80 -23.18
N VAL A 312 -14.94 -2.31 -24.20
CA VAL A 312 -15.38 -2.18 -25.60
C VAL A 312 -16.72 -2.89 -25.81
N GLU A 313 -16.92 -4.08 -25.25
CA GLU A 313 -18.18 -4.82 -25.34
C GLU A 313 -19.33 -4.14 -24.60
N ARG A 314 -19.07 -3.55 -23.43
CA ARG A 314 -20.08 -2.86 -22.63
C ARG A 314 -20.44 -1.48 -23.18
N SER A 315 -19.48 -0.78 -23.77
CA SER A 315 -19.66 0.58 -24.31
C SER A 315 -20.10 0.60 -25.78
N GLY A 316 -19.84 -0.48 -26.54
CA GLY A 316 -20.04 -0.52 -27.98
C GLY A 316 -19.05 0.35 -28.77
N ASP A 317 -18.08 0.97 -28.10
CA ASP A 317 -17.05 1.84 -28.67
C ASP A 317 -15.71 1.11 -28.73
N ALA A 318 -15.23 0.87 -29.95
CA ALA A 318 -13.97 0.19 -30.23
C ALA A 318 -12.73 0.95 -29.69
N GLN A 319 -12.84 2.24 -29.40
CA GLN A 319 -11.75 3.06 -28.86
C GLN A 319 -11.77 3.21 -27.34
N ALA A 320 -12.85 2.82 -26.66
CA ALA A 320 -12.99 2.97 -25.21
C ALA A 320 -11.91 2.21 -24.42
N GLY A 321 -11.40 1.10 -24.96
CA GLY A 321 -10.30 0.33 -24.35
C GLY A 321 -8.90 0.93 -24.54
N GLN A 322 -8.71 1.90 -25.45
CA GLN A 322 -7.38 2.43 -25.80
C GLN A 322 -6.89 3.50 -24.81
N ASN A 323 -7.79 4.13 -24.06
CA ASN A 323 -7.48 5.23 -23.13
C ASN A 323 -7.04 4.76 -21.73
N LEU A 324 -6.96 3.44 -21.49
CA LEU A 324 -6.46 2.86 -20.24
C LEU A 324 -4.94 2.69 -20.34
N THR A 325 -4.18 3.70 -19.90
CA THR A 325 -2.72 3.64 -19.74
C THR A 325 -2.29 3.02 -18.43
#